data_AF-A5DT75-F1
#
_entry.id   AF-A5DT75-F1
#
_cell.length_a   1.000
_cell.length_b   1.000
_cell.length_c   1.000
_cell.angle_alpha   90.00
_cell.angle_beta   90.00
_cell.angle_gamma   90.00
#
_symmetry.space_group_name_H-M   'P 1'
#
loop_
_entity.id
_entity.type
_entity.pdbx_description
1 polymer ?
#
loop_
_entity_poly.entity_id
_entity_poly.type
_entity_poly.pdbx_seq_one_letter_code
_entity_poly.pdbx_strand_id
1 'polypeptide(L)'
;MTELQQVTFTPDVLARIAPDVSLQRHLAVGVRPNLRNVNEYRAIEFGDSKSLENSSDLVFGSSILKSGTTTIINTLSLLIVENLNTGSLEQQKYATIYPQVEILRGRSGAPTEEEMILSQDLFYSLRHCRVIPALALRIDNLGILVKDDGEHEDKDEDMQDAEEKKSVGDQILYPDLDESQWQYINLSSLHSKSLSFAVFLSIKVYLRDISTNSTF
;
A
#
# COMPACT_ATOMS: atom_id res chain seq x y z
N MET A 1 -59.19 -29.46 -5.26
CA MET A 1 -57.85 -28.90 -5.52
C MET A 1 -57.06 -29.03 -4.24
N THR A 2 -56.01 -29.83 -4.22
CA THR A 2 -55.12 -29.97 -3.07
C THR A 2 -54.15 -28.78 -3.06
N GLU A 3 -54.29 -27.87 -2.10
CA GLU A 3 -53.30 -26.81 -1.89
C GLU A 3 -52.02 -27.41 -1.31
N LEU A 4 -50.90 -27.14 -1.98
CA LEU A 4 -49.58 -27.53 -1.50
C LEU A 4 -49.15 -26.56 -0.40
N GLN A 5 -48.80 -27.10 0.76
CA GLN A 5 -48.33 -26.31 1.89
C GLN A 5 -46.95 -25.71 1.57
N GLN A 6 -46.83 -24.39 1.67
CA GLN A 6 -45.61 -23.68 1.30
C GLN A 6 -44.56 -23.78 2.40
N VAL A 7 -43.39 -24.31 2.07
CA VAL A 7 -42.25 -24.37 2.99
C VAL A 7 -41.62 -22.97 3.10
N THR A 8 -41.41 -22.51 4.33
CA THR A 8 -40.83 -21.19 4.61
C THR A 8 -39.45 -21.35 5.25
N PHE A 9 -38.49 -20.55 4.78
CA PHE A 9 -37.13 -20.50 5.32
C PHE A 9 -36.83 -19.10 5.86
N THR A 10 -35.90 -18.99 6.80
CA THR A 10 -35.35 -17.69 7.20
C THR A 10 -34.55 -17.07 6.05
N PRO A 11 -34.42 -15.73 6.00
CA PRO A 11 -33.70 -15.05 4.92
C PRO A 11 -32.27 -15.56 4.71
N ASP A 12 -31.52 -15.82 5.79
CA ASP A 12 -30.14 -16.31 5.71
C ASP A 12 -30.05 -17.72 5.13
N VAL A 13 -30.96 -18.60 5.54
CA VAL A 13 -31.03 -19.98 5.03
C VAL A 13 -31.46 -19.97 3.56
N LEU A 14 -32.45 -19.14 3.21
CA LEU A 14 -32.89 -18.97 1.84
C LEU A 14 -31.78 -18.41 0.95
N ALA A 15 -31.03 -17.42 1.42
CA ALA A 15 -29.90 -16.84 0.70
C ALA A 15 -28.77 -17.85 0.46
N ARG A 16 -28.59 -18.80 1.38
CA ARG A 16 -27.60 -19.89 1.24
C ARG A 16 -28.04 -21.01 0.31
N ILE A 17 -29.32 -21.38 0.33
CA ILE A 17 -29.88 -22.48 -0.48
C ILE A 17 -30.22 -22.02 -1.90
N ALA A 18 -30.85 -20.85 -2.03
CA ALA A 18 -31.36 -20.31 -3.28
C ALA A 18 -31.14 -18.78 -3.34
N PRO A 19 -29.90 -18.32 -3.59
CA PRO A 19 -29.56 -16.90 -3.61
C PRO A 19 -30.37 -16.12 -4.65
N ASP A 20 -30.63 -16.71 -5.81
CA ASP A 20 -31.40 -16.06 -6.88
C ASP A 20 -32.86 -15.80 -6.49
N VAL A 21 -33.49 -16.78 -5.83
CA VAL A 21 -34.87 -16.65 -5.31
C VAL A 21 -34.93 -15.62 -4.19
N SER A 22 -33.92 -15.61 -3.31
CA SER A 22 -33.80 -14.59 -2.27
C SER A 22 -33.69 -13.19 -2.88
N LEU A 23 -32.83 -13.01 -3.88
CA LEU A 23 -32.67 -11.74 -4.59
C LEU A 23 -33.97 -11.30 -5.27
N GLN A 24 -34.64 -12.18 -6.01
CA GLN A 24 -35.90 -11.87 -6.68
C GLN A 24 -36.99 -11.45 -5.70
N ARG A 25 -37.11 -12.11 -4.55
CA ARG A 25 -38.08 -11.75 -3.51
C ARG A 25 -37.83 -10.36 -2.94
N HIS A 26 -36.57 -10.01 -2.69
CA HIS A 26 -36.23 -8.67 -2.22
C HIS A 26 -36.51 -7.61 -3.29
N LEU A 27 -36.11 -7.87 -4.55
CA LEU A 27 -36.33 -6.95 -5.66
C LEU A 27 -37.82 -6.72 -5.96
N ALA A 28 -38.67 -7.73 -5.77
CA ALA A 28 -40.12 -7.58 -5.88
C ALA A 28 -40.71 -6.57 -4.88
N VAL A 29 -40.05 -6.36 -3.74
CA VAL A 29 -40.39 -5.36 -2.71
C VAL A 29 -39.62 -4.05 -2.93
N GLY A 30 -38.76 -3.96 -3.95
CA GLY A 30 -37.97 -2.77 -4.26
C GLY A 30 -36.69 -2.62 -3.44
N VAL A 31 -36.30 -3.65 -2.67
CA VAL A 31 -35.10 -3.65 -1.83
C VAL A 31 -34.11 -4.71 -2.30
N ARG A 32 -32.86 -4.61 -1.85
CA ARG A 32 -31.84 -5.66 -2.06
C ARG A 32 -31.71 -6.53 -0.81
N PRO A 33 -31.09 -7.72 -0.88
CA PRO A 33 -30.85 -8.58 0.30
C PRO A 33 -30.07 -7.93 1.44
N ASN A 34 -29.38 -6.82 1.19
CA ASN A 34 -28.71 -6.00 2.19
C ASN A 34 -29.60 -4.87 2.77
N LEU A 35 -30.92 -4.98 2.59
CA LEU A 35 -31.95 -4.05 3.07
C LEU A 35 -31.83 -2.61 2.56
N ARG A 36 -31.09 -2.40 1.47
CA ARG A 36 -30.94 -1.08 0.84
C ARG A 36 -31.71 -0.98 -0.47
N ASN A 37 -32.09 0.24 -0.82
CA ASN A 37 -32.65 0.53 -2.13
C ASN A 37 -31.63 0.27 -3.25
N VAL A 38 -32.10 0.18 -4.50
CA VAL A 38 -31.24 -0.12 -5.67
C VAL A 38 -30.11 0.92 -5.85
N ASN A 39 -30.43 2.20 -5.69
CA ASN A 39 -29.51 3.32 -5.91
C ASN A 39 -28.81 3.81 -4.62
N GLU A 40 -28.93 3.07 -3.54
CA GLU A 40 -28.37 3.46 -2.24
C GLU A 40 -26.97 2.86 -2.05
N TYR A 41 -25.98 3.73 -1.87
CA TYR A 41 -24.60 3.34 -1.60
C TYR A 41 -24.36 3.06 -0.12
N ARG A 42 -23.30 2.31 0.20
CA ARG A 42 -22.92 2.07 1.60
C ARG A 42 -22.13 3.30 2.05
N ALA A 43 -22.36 3.76 3.28
CA ALA A 43 -21.53 4.79 3.87
C ALA A 43 -20.06 4.31 3.93
N ILE A 44 -19.14 5.27 3.84
CA ILE A 44 -17.70 5.04 3.88
C ILE A 44 -17.16 5.78 5.10
N GLU A 45 -16.47 5.04 5.97
CA GLU A 45 -15.81 5.54 7.17
C GLU A 45 -14.29 5.49 6.93
N PHE A 46 -13.58 6.54 7.34
CA PHE A 46 -12.12 6.57 7.32
C PHE A 46 -11.59 6.29 8.72
N GLY A 47 -10.65 5.36 8.83
CA GLY A 47 -9.94 5.06 10.08
C GLY A 47 -8.70 5.93 10.27
N ASP A 48 -8.13 5.90 11.47
CA ASP A 48 -6.88 6.60 11.77
C ASP A 48 -5.68 5.86 11.19
N SER A 49 -5.01 6.48 10.22
CA SER A 49 -3.84 5.95 9.52
C SER A 49 -2.52 6.19 10.27
N LYS A 50 -2.48 7.14 11.22
CA LYS A 50 -1.23 7.57 11.87
C LYS A 50 -0.57 6.47 12.69
N SER A 51 -1.38 5.59 13.27
CA SER A 51 -0.89 4.44 14.02
C SER A 51 -0.09 3.44 13.16
N LEU A 52 -0.45 3.29 11.88
CA LEU A 52 0.25 2.40 10.95
C LEU A 52 1.57 3.01 10.48
N GLU A 53 1.57 4.31 10.17
CA GLU A 53 2.76 5.06 9.76
C GLU A 53 3.84 5.04 10.85
N ASN A 54 3.44 5.20 12.11
CA ASN A 54 4.37 5.18 13.25
C ASN A 54 4.88 3.78 13.63
N SER A 55 4.26 2.71 13.11
CA SER A 55 4.60 1.34 13.50
C SER A 55 5.80 0.77 12.75
N SER A 56 6.15 1.35 11.60
CA SER A 56 7.24 0.85 10.76
C SER A 56 7.82 1.95 9.89
N ASP A 57 9.15 2.07 9.91
CA ASP A 57 9.89 3.10 9.16
C ASP A 57 9.75 2.97 7.62
N LEU A 58 9.23 1.84 7.13
CA LEU A 58 9.06 1.56 5.70
C LEU A 58 7.74 2.11 5.11
N VAL A 59 6.79 2.53 5.96
CA VAL A 59 5.48 2.99 5.51
C VAL A 59 5.52 4.50 5.34
N PHE A 60 5.48 4.93 4.07
CA PHE A 60 5.47 6.35 3.73
C PHE A 60 4.10 6.99 3.95
N GLY A 61 3.03 6.22 3.72
CA GLY A 61 1.68 6.67 3.97
C GLY A 61 0.72 5.51 4.07
N SER A 62 -0.37 5.70 4.81
CA SER A 62 -1.40 4.67 4.92
C SER A 62 -2.81 5.25 4.90
N SER A 63 -3.78 4.39 4.62
CA SER A 63 -5.19 4.76 4.67
C SER A 63 -6.02 3.55 5.06
N ILE A 64 -6.92 3.74 6.02
CA ILE A 64 -7.88 2.71 6.44
C ILE A 64 -9.26 3.16 6.01
N LEU A 65 -9.93 2.32 5.23
CA LEU A 65 -11.26 2.55 4.71
C LEU A 65 -12.21 1.46 5.20
N LYS A 66 -13.40 1.82 5.65
CA LYS A 66 -14.43 0.85 6.01
C LYS A 66 -15.74 1.17 5.31
N SER A 67 -16.30 0.18 4.63
CA SER A 67 -17.59 0.25 3.96
C SER A 67 -18.49 -0.91 4.42
N GLY A 68 -19.33 -0.64 5.41
CA GLY A 68 -20.13 -1.68 6.08
C GLY A 68 -19.24 -2.72 6.76
N THR A 69 -19.28 -3.96 6.26
CA THR A 69 -18.53 -5.12 6.80
C THR A 69 -17.17 -5.34 6.13
N THR A 70 -16.85 -4.56 5.09
CA THR A 70 -15.56 -4.62 4.39
C THR A 70 -14.64 -3.53 4.91
N THR A 71 -13.45 -3.89 5.36
CA THR A 71 -12.38 -2.97 5.74
C THR A 71 -11.22 -3.14 4.77
N ILE A 72 -10.68 -2.04 4.27
CA ILE A 72 -9.53 -1.99 3.37
C ILE A 72 -8.43 -1.21 4.07
N ILE A 73 -7.25 -1.80 4.16
CA ILE A 73 -6.05 -1.17 4.72
C ILE A 73 -5.07 -1.01 3.57
N ASN A 74 -4.72 0.24 3.26
CA ASN A 74 -3.78 0.60 2.23
C ASN A 74 -2.49 1.08 2.88
N THR A 75 -1.37 0.57 2.40
CA THR A 75 -0.04 0.91 2.88
C THR A 75 0.85 1.20 1.70
N LEU A 76 1.39 2.41 1.64
CA LEU A 76 2.26 2.89 0.57
C LEU A 76 3.71 2.89 1.06
N SER A 77 4.58 2.25 0.28
CA SER A 77 6.02 2.22 0.49
C SER A 77 6.74 2.78 -0.72
N LEU A 78 7.86 3.47 -0.48
CA LEU A 78 8.72 4.01 -1.52
C LEU A 78 9.95 3.13 -1.67
N LEU A 79 10.31 2.85 -2.91
CA LEU A 79 11.52 2.12 -3.28
C LEU A 79 12.40 3.02 -4.13
N ILE A 80 13.71 2.85 -4.07
CA ILE A 80 14.66 3.60 -4.90
C ILE A 80 15.13 2.70 -6.04
N VAL A 81 15.05 3.19 -7.27
CA VAL A 81 15.46 2.47 -8.48
C VAL A 81 16.50 3.30 -9.23
N GLU A 82 17.56 2.64 -9.69
CA GLU A 82 18.54 3.23 -10.60
C GLU A 82 18.00 3.22 -12.03
N ASN A 83 17.89 4.40 -12.61
CA ASN A 83 17.56 4.60 -14.00
C ASN A 83 18.78 4.26 -14.85
N LEU A 84 18.78 3.05 -15.41
CA LEU A 84 19.74 2.70 -16.46
C LEU A 84 19.47 3.61 -17.65
N ASN A 85 20.50 4.35 -18.12
CA ASN A 85 20.50 5.30 -19.25
C ASN A 85 20.11 4.65 -20.59
N THR A 86 18.92 4.07 -20.65
CA THR A 86 18.25 3.62 -21.84
C THR A 86 17.39 4.80 -22.27
N GLY A 87 17.58 5.29 -23.50
CA GLY A 87 16.95 6.51 -24.04
C GLY A 87 15.42 6.51 -24.13
N SER A 88 14.73 5.64 -23.38
CA SER A 88 13.28 5.47 -23.30
C SER A 88 12.63 6.18 -22.10
N LEU A 89 13.39 6.63 -21.09
CA LEU A 89 12.83 7.34 -19.92
C LEU A 89 12.20 8.70 -20.28
N GLU A 90 12.74 9.39 -21.29
CA GLU A 90 12.13 10.62 -21.84
C GLU A 90 10.73 10.38 -22.45
N GLN A 91 10.38 9.12 -22.75
CA GLN A 91 9.09 8.78 -23.37
C GLN A 91 7.97 8.59 -22.34
N GLN A 92 8.29 8.30 -21.08
CA GLN A 92 7.28 8.08 -20.04
C GLN A 92 7.02 9.35 -19.22
N LYS A 93 6.09 10.18 -19.69
CA LYS A 93 5.67 11.41 -18.99
C LYS A 93 5.01 11.17 -17.63
N TYR A 94 4.42 9.99 -17.44
CA TYR A 94 3.67 9.63 -16.24
C TYR A 94 4.18 8.31 -15.70
N ALA A 95 4.34 8.27 -14.38
CA ALA A 95 4.61 7.06 -13.63
C ALA A 95 3.31 6.45 -13.12
N THR A 96 3.41 5.27 -12.51
CA THR A 96 2.29 4.59 -11.88
C THR A 96 2.74 3.91 -10.59
N ILE A 97 1.78 3.38 -9.86
CA ILE A 97 1.96 2.62 -8.64
C ILE A 97 1.94 1.13 -8.99
N TYR A 98 2.70 0.33 -8.26
CA TYR A 98 2.65 -1.14 -8.31
C TYR A 98 1.81 -1.66 -7.14
N PRO A 99 0.49 -1.88 -7.33
CA PRO A 99 -0.38 -2.39 -6.28
C PRO A 99 -0.23 -3.90 -6.11
N GLN A 100 -0.29 -4.36 -4.87
CA GLN A 100 -0.45 -5.75 -4.48
C GLN A 100 -1.69 -5.87 -3.59
N VAL A 101 -2.71 -6.58 -4.09
CA VAL A 101 -3.96 -6.82 -3.37
C VAL A 101 -3.89 -8.18 -2.67
N GLU A 102 -4.26 -8.20 -1.39
CA GLU A 102 -4.41 -9.41 -0.58
C GLU A 102 -5.82 -9.43 0.03
N ILE A 103 -6.61 -10.45 -0.29
CA ILE A 103 -7.99 -10.59 0.21
C ILE A 103 -8.00 -11.67 1.28
N LEU A 104 -8.16 -11.25 2.53
CA LEU A 104 -8.07 -12.13 3.68
C LEU A 104 -9.37 -12.91 3.86
N ARG A 105 -9.37 -14.13 3.31
CA ARG A 105 -10.48 -15.11 3.41
C ARG A 105 -10.14 -16.34 4.25
N GLY A 106 -9.13 -16.24 5.12
CA GLY A 106 -8.69 -17.36 5.96
C GLY A 106 -7.93 -18.47 5.21
N ARG A 107 -7.38 -18.15 4.03
CA ARG A 107 -6.48 -19.02 3.27
C ARG A 107 -5.05 -18.50 3.34
N SER A 108 -4.08 -19.41 3.24
CA SER A 108 -2.66 -19.08 3.08
C SER A 108 -2.16 -19.71 1.79
N GLY A 109 -1.43 -18.97 0.96
CA GLY A 109 -0.88 -19.49 -0.28
C GLY A 109 -0.65 -18.42 -1.33
N ALA A 110 -0.49 -18.86 -2.58
CA ALA A 110 -0.29 -17.97 -3.71
C ALA A 110 -1.51 -17.05 -3.97
N PRO A 111 -1.29 -15.89 -4.63
CA PRO A 111 -2.36 -14.96 -4.98
C PRO A 111 -3.49 -15.63 -5.76
N THR A 112 -4.75 -15.27 -5.48
CA THR A 112 -5.90 -15.72 -6.28
C THR A 112 -5.94 -14.97 -7.60
N GLU A 113 -6.68 -15.53 -8.55
CA GLU A 113 -7.07 -14.83 -9.77
C GLU A 113 -7.75 -13.48 -9.47
N GLU A 114 -8.64 -13.41 -8.47
CA GLU A 114 -9.28 -12.16 -8.03
C GLU A 114 -8.26 -11.11 -7.58
N GLU A 115 -7.29 -11.49 -6.74
CA GLU A 115 -6.21 -10.61 -6.26
C GLU A 115 -5.31 -10.14 -7.41
N MET A 116 -4.98 -11.04 -8.34
CA MET A 116 -4.14 -10.74 -9.51
C MET A 116 -4.84 -9.79 -10.48
N ILE A 117 -6.11 -10.06 -10.81
CA ILE A 117 -6.91 -9.21 -11.70
C ILE A 117 -7.08 -7.82 -11.09
N LEU A 118 -7.47 -7.72 -9.82
CA LEU A 118 -7.64 -6.43 -9.16
C LEU A 118 -6.34 -5.62 -9.10
N SER A 119 -5.21 -6.28 -8.82
CA SER A 119 -3.89 -5.62 -8.82
C SER A 119 -3.57 -5.07 -10.22
N GLN A 120 -3.80 -5.87 -11.26
CA GLN A 120 -3.50 -5.46 -12.64
C GLN A 120 -4.44 -4.35 -13.13
N ASP A 121 -5.72 -4.41 -12.79
CA ASP A 121 -6.72 -3.41 -13.15
C ASP A 121 -6.44 -2.08 -12.47
N LEU A 122 -6.05 -2.10 -11.19
CA LEU A 122 -5.63 -0.90 -10.46
C LEU A 122 -4.37 -0.28 -11.07
N PHE A 123 -3.37 -1.10 -11.42
CA PHE A 123 -2.15 -0.64 -12.09
C PHE A 123 -2.48 0.09 -13.39
N TYR A 124 -3.30 -0.51 -14.26
CA TYR A 124 -3.66 0.10 -15.54
C TYR A 124 -4.53 1.34 -15.36
N SER A 125 -5.51 1.29 -14.44
CA SER A 125 -6.38 2.43 -14.15
C SER A 125 -5.56 3.64 -13.71
N LEU A 126 -4.65 3.47 -12.74
CA LEU A 126 -3.79 4.55 -12.25
C LEU A 126 -2.85 5.08 -13.34
N ARG A 127 -2.26 4.18 -14.14
CA ARG A 127 -1.39 4.54 -15.27
C ARG A 127 -2.14 5.36 -16.34
N HIS A 128 -3.36 4.96 -16.67
CA HIS A 128 -4.17 5.63 -17.68
C HIS A 128 -4.78 6.95 -17.19
N CYS A 129 -5.08 7.05 -15.89
CA CYS A 129 -5.53 8.30 -15.27
C CYS A 129 -4.42 9.36 -15.20
N ARG A 130 -3.14 9.00 -15.40
CA ARG A 130 -2.01 9.94 -15.47
C ARG A 130 -1.90 10.83 -14.23
N VAL A 131 -2.17 10.24 -13.06
CA VAL A 131 -2.21 10.97 -11.78
C VAL A 131 -0.81 11.37 -11.30
N ILE A 132 0.21 10.57 -11.59
CA ILE A 132 1.58 10.77 -11.08
C ILE A 132 2.51 11.16 -12.23
N PRO A 133 2.96 12.43 -12.32
CA PRO A 133 4.00 12.82 -13.26
C PRO A 133 5.30 12.09 -12.94
N ALA A 134 6.02 11.60 -13.96
CA ALA A 134 7.28 10.89 -13.75
C ALA A 134 8.35 11.79 -13.09
N LEU A 135 8.32 13.10 -13.39
CA LEU A 135 9.20 14.09 -12.78
C LEU A 135 9.00 14.23 -11.27
N ALA A 136 7.80 13.95 -10.74
CA ALA A 136 7.52 14.05 -9.31
C ALA A 136 8.19 12.93 -8.50
N LEU A 137 8.67 11.87 -9.15
CA LEU A 137 9.36 10.75 -8.51
C LEU A 137 10.88 10.78 -8.73
N ARG A 138 11.42 11.78 -9.44
CA ARG A 138 12.86 11.87 -9.69
C ARG A 138 13.58 12.29 -8.41
N ILE A 139 14.71 11.65 -8.11
CA ILE A 139 15.58 12.05 -7.01
C ILE A 139 16.59 13.02 -7.58
N ASP A 140 16.38 14.31 -7.33
CA ASP A 140 17.22 15.39 -7.86
C ASP A 140 18.51 15.58 -7.07
N ASN A 141 18.41 15.57 -5.74
CA ASN A 141 19.54 15.89 -4.85
C ASN A 141 19.97 14.65 -4.09
N LEU A 142 21.21 14.21 -4.30
CA LEU A 142 21.77 13.08 -3.57
C LEU A 142 22.69 13.56 -2.45
N GLY A 143 22.36 13.15 -1.22
CA GLY A 143 23.20 13.38 -0.05
C GLY A 143 24.32 12.35 0.02
N ILE A 144 25.54 12.80 0.25
CA ILE A 144 26.70 11.95 0.49
C ILE A 144 26.98 11.99 1.99
N LEU A 145 26.80 10.86 2.66
CA LEU A 145 27.19 10.70 4.05
C LEU A 145 28.71 10.49 4.12
N VAL A 146 29.41 11.44 4.71
CA VAL A 146 30.83 11.29 5.05
C VAL A 146 30.89 10.79 6.49
N LYS A 147 31.44 9.60 6.67
CA LYS A 147 31.79 9.07 7.99
C LYS A 147 33.24 9.42 8.25
N ASP A 148 33.48 10.19 9.30
CA ASP A 148 34.82 10.40 9.81
C ASP A 148 35.16 9.21 10.71
N ASP A 149 36.02 8.30 10.22
CA ASP A 149 36.55 7.19 11.00
C ASP A 149 37.61 7.72 11.98
N GLY A 150 37.19 8.63 12.86
CA GLY A 150 38.01 9.09 13.96
C GLY A 150 38.23 7.92 14.91
N GLU A 151 39.31 7.17 14.71
CA GLU A 151 39.98 6.43 15.78
C GLU A 151 40.47 7.46 16.82
N HIS A 152 39.55 7.93 17.65
CA HIS A 152 39.94 8.40 18.97
C HIS A 152 40.36 7.15 19.75
N GLU A 153 41.66 6.83 19.69
CA GLU A 153 42.36 6.02 20.70
C GLU A 153 42.28 6.72 22.07
N ASP A 154 41.08 6.92 22.61
CA ASP A 154 40.91 7.24 24.02
C ASP A 154 40.89 5.91 24.76
N LYS A 155 42.10 5.45 25.07
CA LYS A 155 42.35 4.41 26.07
C LYS A 155 41.73 4.85 27.40
N ASP A 156 40.84 3.99 27.91
CA ASP A 156 40.49 3.77 29.33
C ASP A 156 39.89 5.00 30.06
N GLU A 157 38.75 4.99 30.76
CA GLU A 157 38.13 4.00 31.66
C GLU A 157 36.61 4.28 31.81
N ASP A 158 35.88 3.24 32.23
CA ASP A 158 34.62 3.23 32.98
C ASP A 158 33.23 3.47 32.32
N MET A 159 32.59 2.32 32.06
CA MET A 159 31.23 1.88 32.45
C MET A 159 29.96 2.74 32.21
N GLN A 160 29.00 2.03 31.60
CA GLN A 160 27.53 2.11 31.71
C GLN A 160 26.79 3.13 30.82
N ASP A 161 26.07 2.55 29.84
CA ASP A 161 24.84 2.98 29.17
C ASP A 161 24.97 2.96 27.64
N ALA A 162 24.50 1.86 27.05
CA ALA A 162 24.62 1.51 25.64
C ALA A 162 23.34 1.87 24.85
N GLU A 163 22.88 3.12 24.95
CA GLU A 163 21.86 3.67 24.05
C GLU A 163 22.34 5.02 23.49
N GLU A 164 22.41 5.09 22.16
CA GLU A 164 22.60 6.29 21.33
C GLU A 164 23.89 7.12 21.48
N LYS A 165 25.07 6.51 21.24
CA LYS A 165 26.19 7.29 20.67
C LYS A 165 25.93 7.52 19.18
N LYS A 166 25.12 8.53 18.87
CA LYS A 166 25.06 9.12 17.52
C LYS A 166 26.45 9.70 17.25
N SER A 167 27.19 9.12 16.31
CA SER A 167 28.54 9.57 15.94
C SER A 167 28.51 11.07 15.64
N VAL A 168 29.25 11.84 16.42
CA VAL A 168 29.28 13.32 16.38
C VAL A 168 29.91 13.84 15.06
N GLY A 169 30.45 12.97 14.21
CA GLY A 169 31.12 13.31 12.95
C GLY A 169 30.38 12.94 11.66
N ASP A 170 29.18 12.36 11.72
CA ASP A 170 28.43 11.97 10.51
C ASP A 170 27.78 13.22 9.88
N GLN A 171 28.43 13.77 8.84
CA GLN A 171 27.90 14.90 8.07
C GLN A 171 27.38 14.42 6.71
N ILE A 172 26.14 14.80 6.38
CA ILE A 172 25.58 14.61 5.04
C ILE A 172 25.84 15.88 4.23
N LEU A 173 26.58 15.74 3.14
CA LEU A 173 26.86 16.81 2.18
C LEU A 173 25.90 16.71 1.00
N TYR A 174 25.43 17.86 0.50
CA TYR A 174 24.54 17.97 -0.67
C TYR A 174 25.19 18.90 -1.69
N PRO A 175 26.12 18.39 -2.52
CA PRO A 175 26.92 19.22 -3.43
C PRO A 175 26.06 19.98 -4.45
N ASP A 176 24.95 19.38 -4.85
CA ASP A 176 24.00 19.99 -5.80
C ASP A 176 23.30 21.24 -5.25
N LEU A 177 23.23 21.39 -3.92
CA LEU A 177 22.62 22.54 -3.25
C LEU A 177 23.65 23.58 -2.78
N ASP A 178 24.90 23.17 -2.53
CA ASP A 178 25.99 24.02 -2.04
C ASP A 178 27.28 23.75 -2.82
N GLU A 179 27.58 24.64 -3.76
CA GLU A 179 28.74 24.55 -4.66
C GLU A 179 30.08 24.50 -3.93
N SER A 180 30.16 25.03 -2.70
CA SER A 180 31.39 25.02 -1.91
C SER A 180 31.80 23.61 -1.47
N GLN A 181 30.84 22.68 -1.41
CA GLN A 181 31.04 21.32 -0.91
C GLN A 181 31.65 20.37 -1.97
N TRP A 182 31.70 20.79 -3.25
CA TRP A 182 32.28 20.01 -4.34
C TRP A 182 33.76 19.70 -4.13
N GLN A 183 34.46 20.57 -3.40
CA GLN A 183 35.89 20.42 -3.13
C GLN A 183 36.19 19.16 -2.30
N TYR A 184 35.21 18.65 -1.54
CA TYR A 184 35.38 17.51 -0.65
C TYR A 184 35.10 16.16 -1.32
N ILE A 185 34.72 16.14 -2.61
CA ILE A 185 34.26 14.91 -3.27
C ILE A 185 35.04 14.69 -4.57
N ASN A 186 35.70 13.53 -4.69
CA ASN A 186 36.36 13.10 -5.92
C ASN A 186 35.33 12.40 -6.84
N LEU A 187 34.57 13.18 -7.61
CA LEU A 187 33.32 12.80 -8.32
C LEU A 187 33.48 11.94 -9.61
N SER A 188 34.54 11.16 -9.76
CA SER A 188 34.79 10.47 -11.03
C SER A 188 33.84 9.30 -11.36
N SER A 189 33.00 8.83 -10.41
CA SER A 189 32.17 7.61 -10.60
C SER A 189 30.68 7.70 -10.26
N LEU A 190 30.22 8.74 -9.52
CA LEU A 190 28.82 8.85 -9.07
C LEU A 190 27.94 9.75 -9.96
N HIS A 191 28.55 10.59 -10.79
CA HIS A 191 27.86 11.66 -11.54
C HIS A 191 26.99 11.19 -12.73
N SER A 192 26.88 9.87 -12.98
CA SER A 192 26.09 9.35 -14.11
C SER A 192 24.87 8.53 -13.71
N LYS A 193 24.61 8.33 -12.42
CA LYS A 193 23.48 7.51 -11.95
C LYS A 193 22.27 8.40 -11.70
N SER A 194 21.25 8.26 -12.51
CA SER A 194 19.94 8.86 -12.22
C SER A 194 19.15 7.92 -11.33
N LEU A 195 18.57 8.42 -10.25
CA LEU A 195 17.73 7.65 -9.34
C LEU A 195 16.30 8.17 -9.39
N SER A 196 15.33 7.26 -9.24
CA SER A 196 13.90 7.59 -9.13
C SER A 196 13.25 6.75 -8.04
N PHE A 197 12.19 7.30 -7.45
CA PHE A 197 11.30 6.54 -6.59
C PHE A 197 10.36 5.66 -7.41
N ALA A 198 10.22 4.40 -7.01
CA ALA A 198 9.13 3.54 -7.40
C ALA A 198 8.13 3.43 -6.24
N VAL A 199 6.85 3.56 -6.55
CA VAL A 199 5.79 3.54 -5.53
C VAL A 199 5.16 2.16 -5.49
N PHE A 200 5.25 1.52 -4.33
CA PHE A 200 4.63 0.23 -4.05
C PHE A 200 3.42 0.43 -3.13
N LEU A 201 2.31 -0.24 -3.43
CA LEU A 201 1.08 -0.13 -2.64
C LEU A 201 0.60 -1.52 -2.23
N SER A 202 0.64 -1.81 -0.93
CA SER A 202 0.04 -2.99 -0.35
C SER A 202 -1.40 -2.70 0.06
N ILE A 203 -2.35 -3.49 -0.43
CA ILE A 203 -3.78 -3.37 -0.15
C ILE A 203 -4.24 -4.65 0.52
N LYS A 204 -4.66 -4.55 1.78
CA LYS A 204 -5.26 -5.67 2.53
C LYS A 204 -6.75 -5.47 2.68
N VAL A 205 -7.52 -6.42 2.19
CA VAL A 205 -8.98 -6.41 2.26
C VAL A 205 -9.45 -7.43 3.27
N TYR A 206 -10.20 -6.95 4.27
CA TYR A 206 -10.82 -7.73 5.32
C TYR A 206 -12.34 -7.75 5.11
N LEU A 207 -12.94 -8.94 5.17
CA LEU A 207 -14.39 -9.06 5.20
C LEU A 207 -14.82 -9.70 6.53
N ARG A 208 -15.53 -8.94 7.36
CA ARG A 208 -15.95 -9.38 8.70
C ARG A 208 -16.92 -10.58 8.66
N ASP A 209 -17.65 -10.73 7.56
CA ASP A 209 -18.68 -11.77 7.40
C ASP A 209 -18.10 -13.14 7.00
N ILE A 210 -16.82 -13.23 6.63
CA ILE A 210 -16.11 -14.50 6.43
C ILE A 210 -15.49 -14.92 7.77
N SER A 211 -16.31 -15.00 8.81
CA SER A 211 -16.04 -15.94 9.88
C SER A 211 -16.37 -17.31 9.32
N THR A 212 -15.38 -17.95 8.70
CA THR A 212 -15.38 -19.41 8.68
C THR A 212 -15.21 -19.85 10.13
N ASN A 213 -16.32 -19.96 10.86
CA ASN A 213 -16.43 -20.93 11.95
C ASN A 213 -16.32 -22.33 11.32
N SER A 214 -15.13 -22.65 10.82
CA SER A 214 -14.65 -24.00 10.59
C SER A 214 -13.93 -24.40 11.87
N THR A 215 -14.67 -24.43 12.98
CA THR A 215 -14.31 -25.27 14.10
C THR A 215 -14.71 -26.69 13.70
N PHE A 216 -13.75 -27.42 13.14
CA PHE A 216 -13.72 -28.87 13.39
C PHE A 216 -13.36 -29.09 14.86
#